data_AF-A0A6B0RK99-F1
#
_entry.id   AF-A0A6B0RK99-F1
#
_cell.length_a   1.000
_cell.length_b   1.000
_cell.length_c   1.000
_cell.angle_alpha   90.00
_cell.angle_beta   90.00
_cell.angle_gamma   90.00
#
_symmetry.space_group_name_H-M   'P 1'
#
loop_
_entity.id
_entity.type
_entity.pdbx_description
1 polymer ?
#
loop_
_entity_poly.entity_id
_entity_poly.type
_entity_poly.pdbx_seq_one_letter_code
_entity_poly.pdbx_strand_id
1 'polypeptide(L)'
;MRSPGEVLREGELEKRSDSLLQVWKKKRGVLTTDRLRLFPTGPGARPKELRFHSILKVDCVERTGKYVYFTIVTTDRKEIDFRCAGESSWNASITLALIDFQNRRAMQDFRSRRERAAAAAVSYTHLDVYKRQQQDSAHLAPFALQYLPRS
;
A
#
# COMPACT_ATOMS: atom_id res chain seq x y z
N MET A 1 -1.30 -9.86 12.60
CA MET A 1 -1.25 -8.80 11.57
C MET A 1 -2.57 -8.07 11.60
N ARG A 2 -2.58 -6.73 11.57
CA ARG A 2 -3.82 -5.95 11.56
C ARG A 2 -4.59 -6.15 10.25
N SER A 3 -5.91 -6.20 10.33
CA SER A 3 -6.75 -6.42 9.15
C SER A 3 -6.87 -5.15 8.31
N PRO A 4 -7.04 -5.24 6.97
CA PRO A 4 -7.33 -4.08 6.14
C PRO A 4 -8.61 -3.38 6.62
N GLY A 5 -8.55 -2.08 6.87
CA GLY A 5 -9.68 -1.28 7.35
C GLY A 5 -9.91 -1.31 8.87
N GLU A 6 -9.10 -2.03 9.65
CA GLU A 6 -9.15 -1.99 11.12
C GLU A 6 -8.98 -0.56 11.64
N VAL A 7 -9.85 -0.14 12.55
CA VAL A 7 -9.81 1.20 13.17
C VAL A 7 -8.66 1.26 14.16
N LEU A 8 -7.73 2.18 13.92
CA LEU A 8 -6.55 2.39 14.75
C LEU A 8 -6.76 3.52 15.76
N ARG A 9 -7.55 4.53 15.38
CA ARG A 9 -7.86 5.68 16.21
C ARG A 9 -9.13 6.35 15.71
N GLU A 10 -9.91 6.87 16.64
CA GLU A 10 -11.02 7.77 16.38
C GLU A 10 -10.97 8.96 17.34
N GLY A 11 -11.45 10.13 16.91
CA GLY A 11 -11.54 11.31 17.76
C GLY A 11 -11.57 12.62 16.99
N GLU A 12 -11.33 13.73 17.66
CA GLU A 12 -11.35 15.06 17.04
C GLU A 12 -9.97 15.50 16.56
N LEU A 13 -9.91 16.08 15.36
CA LEU A 13 -8.78 16.86 14.85
C LEU A 13 -9.30 17.99 13.96
N GLU A 14 -8.49 19.02 13.76
CA GLU A 14 -8.87 20.17 12.94
C GLU A 14 -8.12 20.16 11.62
N LYS A 15 -8.84 20.41 10.53
CA LYS A 15 -8.26 20.60 9.19
C LYS A 15 -8.34 22.07 8.82
N ARG A 16 -7.26 22.65 8.30
CA ARG A 16 -7.28 23.99 7.71
C ARG A 16 -8.11 23.99 6.43
N SER A 17 -8.98 24.99 6.29
CA SER A 17 -9.71 25.22 5.04
C SER A 17 -8.79 25.77 3.95
N ASP A 18 -9.15 25.48 2.72
CA ASP A 18 -8.56 25.98 1.47
C ASP A 18 -9.18 27.30 1.01
N SER A 19 -10.09 27.87 1.80
CA SER A 19 -10.69 29.19 1.55
C SER A 19 -9.78 30.33 1.96
N LEU A 20 -10.03 31.54 1.43
CA LEU A 20 -9.32 32.78 1.75
C LEU A 20 -9.15 33.05 3.25
N LEU A 21 -10.12 32.66 4.07
CA LEU A 21 -10.10 32.87 5.53
C LEU A 21 -9.19 31.88 6.29
N GLN A 22 -8.65 30.84 5.65
CA GLN A 22 -7.74 29.85 6.22
C GLN A 22 -8.14 29.31 7.62
N VAL A 23 -9.44 29.13 7.85
CA VAL A 23 -10.00 28.73 9.14
C VAL A 23 -9.75 27.25 9.44
N TRP A 24 -9.47 26.94 10.70
CA TRP A 24 -9.41 25.58 11.24
C TRP A 24 -10.81 25.04 11.52
N LYS A 25 -11.14 23.89 10.92
CA LYS A 25 -12.46 23.26 11.07
C LYS A 25 -12.32 21.93 11.80
N LYS A 26 -12.98 21.79 12.95
CA LYS A 26 -13.11 20.52 13.67
C LYS A 26 -13.72 19.43 12.79
N LYS A 27 -13.18 18.23 12.91
CA LYS A 27 -13.60 17.01 12.22
C LYS A 27 -13.55 15.86 13.20
N ARG A 28 -14.52 14.95 13.10
CA ARG A 28 -14.37 13.60 13.64
C ARG A 28 -13.50 12.82 12.66
N GLY A 29 -12.29 12.49 13.08
CA GLY A 29 -11.34 11.67 12.34
C GLY A 29 -11.51 10.19 12.67
N VAL A 30 -11.44 9.33 11.66
CA VAL A 30 -11.30 7.89 11.82
C VAL A 30 -10.07 7.45 11.04
N LEU A 31 -9.03 7.03 11.77
CA LEU A 31 -7.83 6.45 11.22
C LEU A 31 -7.98 4.94 11.18
N THR A 32 -7.71 4.36 10.02
CA THR A 32 -7.66 2.91 9.84
C THR A 32 -6.30 2.51 9.28
N THR A 33 -6.07 1.22 9.08
CA THR A 33 -4.80 0.67 8.57
C THR A 33 -4.41 1.10 7.15
N ASP A 34 -5.28 1.81 6.42
CA ASP A 34 -5.05 2.17 5.02
C ASP A 34 -5.59 3.55 4.61
N ARG A 35 -6.25 4.29 5.51
CA ARG A 35 -6.80 5.63 5.23
C ARG A 35 -7.14 6.41 6.49
N LEU A 36 -7.22 7.73 6.33
CA LEU A 36 -7.83 8.67 7.26
C LEU A 36 -9.15 9.18 6.67
N ARG A 37 -10.25 9.05 7.42
CA ARG A 37 -11.56 9.64 7.07
C ARG A 37 -11.86 10.82 7.98
N LEU A 38 -12.39 11.89 7.39
CA LEU A 38 -12.77 13.12 8.07
C LEU A 38 -14.26 13.35 7.88
N PHE A 39 -15.00 13.19 8.96
CA PHE A 39 -16.44 13.40 8.97
C PHE A 39 -16.74 14.88 9.24
N PRO A 40 -17.57 15.51 8.40
CA PRO A 40 -18.06 16.86 8.66
C PRO A 40 -19.01 16.88 9.86
N THR A 41 -19.10 18.03 10.53
CA THR A 41 -19.98 18.24 11.68
C THR A 41 -21.45 18.49 11.28
N GLY A 42 -21.74 18.66 9.98
CA GLY A 42 -23.07 18.99 9.46
C GLY A 42 -23.80 17.79 8.85
N PRO A 43 -25.15 17.74 8.93
CA PRO A 43 -25.95 16.67 8.37
C PRO A 43 -25.85 16.61 6.84
N GLY A 44 -25.83 15.39 6.28
CA GLY A 44 -25.85 15.14 4.83
C GLY A 44 -24.52 15.31 4.08
N ALA A 45 -23.46 15.80 4.74
CA ALA A 45 -22.17 16.00 4.07
C ALA A 45 -21.33 14.70 4.04
N ARG A 46 -20.84 14.34 2.84
CA ARG A 46 -20.04 13.12 2.62
C ARG A 46 -18.68 13.22 3.35
N PRO A 47 -18.23 12.14 4.02
CA PRO A 47 -16.90 12.10 4.61
C PRO A 47 -15.81 12.30 3.56
N LYS A 48 -14.78 13.10 3.89
CA LYS A 48 -13.58 13.22 3.04
C LYS A 48 -12.60 12.11 3.41
N GLU A 49 -11.99 11.48 2.42
CA GLU A 49 -11.09 10.34 2.63
C GLU A 49 -9.70 10.65 2.07
N LEU A 50 -8.67 10.38 2.87
CA LEU A 50 -7.26 10.40 2.48
C LEU A 50 -6.73 8.98 2.58
N ARG A 51 -6.59 8.32 1.43
CA ARG A 51 -6.06 6.96 1.35
C ARG A 51 -4.54 6.99 1.43
N PHE A 52 -3.95 6.04 2.15
CA PHE A 52 -2.50 6.03 2.37
C PHE A 52 -1.70 5.82 1.08
N HIS A 53 -2.26 5.14 0.07
CA HIS A 53 -1.62 5.04 -1.24
C HIS A 53 -1.49 6.39 -1.96
N SER A 54 -2.24 7.41 -1.55
CA SER A 54 -2.20 8.78 -2.08
C SER A 54 -1.46 9.75 -1.15
N ILE A 55 -0.93 9.27 -0.02
CA ILE A 55 -0.15 10.09 0.91
C ILE A 55 1.34 9.85 0.64
N LEU A 56 2.07 10.94 0.41
CA LEU A 56 3.51 10.92 0.25
C LEU A 56 4.19 10.91 1.62
N LYS A 57 3.83 11.86 2.50
CA LYS A 57 4.42 12.02 3.83
C LYS A 57 3.54 12.82 4.77
N VAL A 58 3.89 12.76 6.06
CA VAL A 58 3.36 13.62 7.13
C VAL A 58 4.52 14.43 7.68
N ASP A 59 4.47 15.74 7.56
CA ASP A 59 5.47 16.65 8.10
C ASP A 59 4.97 17.22 9.43
N CYS A 60 5.76 17.04 10.50
CA CYS A 60 5.50 17.71 11.77
C CYS A 60 6.13 19.10 11.71
N VAL A 61 5.32 20.15 11.84
CA VAL A 61 5.77 21.52 11.60
C VAL A 61 6.19 22.18 12.91
N GLU A 62 5.27 22.27 13.86
CA GLU A 62 5.50 22.99 15.11
C GLU A 62 4.61 22.46 16.24
N ARG A 63 5.06 22.71 17.47
CA ARG A 63 4.27 22.57 18.70
C ARG A 63 4.15 23.94 19.33
N THR A 64 2.96 24.51 19.27
CA THR A 64 2.69 25.88 19.73
C THR A 64 1.49 25.88 20.67
N GLY A 65 1.72 26.25 21.93
CA GLY A 65 0.73 26.17 23.00
C GLY A 65 0.19 24.75 23.16
N LYS A 66 -1.13 24.59 23.15
CA LYS A 66 -1.79 23.29 23.28
C LYS A 66 -1.88 22.48 21.99
N TYR A 67 -1.43 23.03 20.85
CA TYR A 67 -1.62 22.41 19.54
C TYR A 67 -0.32 21.90 18.94
N VAL A 68 -0.42 20.74 18.28
CA VAL A 68 0.56 20.22 17.33
C VAL A 68 0.04 20.52 15.93
N TYR A 69 0.88 21.13 15.10
CA TYR A 69 0.58 21.43 13.71
C TYR A 69 1.36 20.48 12.80
N PHE A 70 0.68 19.94 11.80
CA PHE A 70 1.27 18.99 10.86
C PHE A 70 0.60 19.09 9.49
N THR A 71 1.36 18.73 8.46
CA THR A 71 0.94 18.78 7.06
C THR A 71 0.96 17.38 6.48
N ILE A 72 -0.14 16.96 5.85
CA ILE A 72 -0.16 15.78 5.01
C ILE A 72 0.11 16.21 3.58
N VAL A 73 1.20 15.73 3.01
CA VAL A 73 1.55 15.92 1.60
C VAL A 73 1.08 14.72 0.82
N THR A 74 0.24 14.93 -0.19
CA THR A 74 -0.24 13.86 -1.07
C THR A 74 0.68 13.66 -2.28
N THR A 75 0.51 12.55 -2.97
CA THR A 75 1.33 12.17 -4.14
C THR A 75 1.19 13.13 -5.32
N ASP A 76 0.07 13.85 -5.41
CA ASP A 76 -0.17 14.95 -6.35
C ASP A 76 0.38 16.29 -5.85
N ARG A 77 1.25 16.26 -4.84
CA ARG A 77 1.93 17.42 -4.22
C ARG A 77 0.99 18.41 -3.53
N LYS A 78 -0.27 18.04 -3.29
CA LYS A 78 -1.17 18.86 -2.48
C LYS A 78 -0.80 18.78 -1.01
N GLU A 79 -0.76 19.93 -0.36
CA GLU A 79 -0.51 20.06 1.07
C GLU A 79 -1.83 20.29 1.81
N ILE A 80 -2.04 19.54 2.88
CA ILE A 80 -3.24 19.61 3.69
C ILE A 80 -2.85 19.77 5.15
N ASP A 81 -3.13 20.94 5.69
CA ASP A 81 -2.75 21.26 7.07
C ASP A 81 -3.79 20.81 8.08
N PHE A 82 -3.26 20.27 9.16
CA PHE A 82 -3.99 19.81 10.31
C PHE A 82 -3.39 20.37 11.59
N ARG A 83 -4.24 20.47 12.60
CA ARG A 83 -3.77 20.60 13.98
C ARG A 83 -4.60 19.76 14.91
N CYS A 84 -3.99 19.37 16.03
CA CYS A 84 -4.66 18.61 17.07
C CYS A 84 -4.12 19.01 18.44
N ALA A 85 -4.88 18.70 19.50
CA ALA A 85 -4.38 18.88 20.86
C ALA A 85 -3.12 18.03 21.10
N GLY A 86 -2.15 18.56 21.85
CA GLY A 86 -0.82 17.96 21.99
C GLY A 86 -0.81 16.56 22.58
N GLU A 87 -1.80 16.24 23.41
CA GLU A 87 -2.05 14.94 24.04
C GLU A 87 -2.69 13.93 23.07
N SER A 88 -3.47 14.41 22.10
CA SER A 88 -4.21 13.54 21.18
C SER A 88 -3.31 12.75 20.21
N SER A 89 -2.08 13.23 19.97
CA SER A 89 -1.04 12.53 19.20
C SER A 89 -1.50 12.03 17.82
N TRP A 90 -2.36 12.80 17.14
CA TRP A 90 -2.86 12.45 15.80
C TRP A 90 -1.75 12.36 14.78
N ASN A 91 -0.83 13.32 14.77
CA ASN A 91 0.32 13.32 13.87
C ASN A 91 1.12 12.01 13.97
N ALA A 92 1.50 11.60 15.20
CA ALA A 92 2.25 10.38 15.43
C ALA A 92 1.47 9.13 15.02
N SER A 93 0.17 9.09 15.33
CA SER A 93 -0.69 7.95 14.98
C SER A 93 -0.82 7.77 13.47
N ILE A 94 -0.99 8.87 12.73
CA ILE A 94 -1.07 8.86 11.26
C ILE A 94 0.29 8.45 10.67
N THR A 95 1.40 9.00 11.18
CA THR A 95 2.75 8.64 10.73
C THR A 95 3.04 7.15 10.91
N LEU A 96 2.76 6.58 12.08
CA LEU A 96 2.98 5.15 12.35
C LEU A 96 2.11 4.27 11.46
N ALA A 97 0.84 4.64 11.25
CA ALA A 97 -0.06 3.90 10.38
C ALA A 97 0.40 3.96 8.91
N LEU A 98 0.90 5.11 8.44
CA LEU A 98 1.44 5.26 7.09
C LEU A 98 2.70 4.42 6.89
N ILE A 99 3.64 4.44 7.85
CA ILE A 99 4.86 3.64 7.81
C ILE A 99 4.53 2.15 7.78
N ASP A 100 3.62 1.69 8.64
CA ASP A 100 3.18 0.29 8.64
C ASP A 100 2.58 -0.12 7.29
N PHE A 101 1.72 0.72 6.71
CA PHE A 101 1.14 0.46 5.39
C PHE A 101 2.20 0.38 4.29
N GLN A 102 3.15 1.31 4.26
CA GLN A 102 4.24 1.32 3.29
C GLN A 102 5.15 0.09 3.44
N ASN A 103 5.47 -0.30 4.68
CA ASN A 103 6.26 -1.50 4.96
C ASN A 103 5.55 -2.78 4.52
N ARG A 104 4.24 -2.90 4.80
CA ARG A 104 3.44 -4.04 4.34
C ARG A 104 3.42 -4.15 2.83
N ARG A 105 3.21 -3.02 2.13
CA ARG A 105 3.22 -2.98 0.66
C ARG A 105 4.60 -3.35 0.11
N ALA A 106 5.68 -2.81 0.67
CA ALA A 106 7.04 -3.14 0.25
C ALA A 106 7.35 -4.64 0.42
N MET A 107 6.95 -5.24 1.55
CA MET A 107 7.12 -6.68 1.78
C MET A 107 6.29 -7.54 0.81
N GLN A 108 5.05 -7.13 0.51
CA GLN A 108 4.19 -7.82 -0.45
C GLN A 108 4.76 -7.74 -1.87
N ASP A 109 5.21 -6.55 -2.28
CA ASP A 109 5.83 -6.33 -3.58
C ASP A 109 7.10 -7.19 -3.72
N PHE A 110 7.93 -7.25 -2.67
CA PHE A 110 9.12 -8.09 -2.64
C PHE A 110 8.78 -9.59 -2.76
N ARG A 111 7.81 -10.08 -1.99
CA ARG A 111 7.36 -11.49 -2.05
C ARG A 111 6.83 -11.84 -3.44
N SER A 112 5.98 -10.99 -4.02
CA SER A 112 5.40 -11.21 -5.36
C SER A 112 6.46 -11.27 -6.46
N ARG A 113 7.54 -10.49 -6.34
CA ARG A 113 8.66 -10.53 -7.31
C ARG A 113 9.43 -11.83 -7.19
N ARG A 114 9.69 -12.28 -5.96
CA ARG A 114 10.39 -13.54 -5.69
C ARG A 114 9.60 -14.75 -6.19
N GLU A 115 8.28 -14.77 -5.97
CA GLU A 115 7.39 -15.82 -6.46
C GLU A 115 7.36 -15.87 -8.00
N ARG A 116 7.25 -14.71 -8.66
CA ARG A 116 7.33 -14.63 -10.13
C ARG A 116 8.67 -15.11 -10.69
N ALA A 117 9.78 -14.74 -10.04
CA ALA A 117 11.10 -15.21 -10.45
C ALA A 117 11.25 -16.73 -10.29
N ALA A 118 10.77 -17.29 -9.18
CA ALA A 118 10.76 -18.74 -8.96
C ALA A 118 9.90 -19.48 -9.99
N ALA A 119 8.69 -18.98 -10.28
CA ALA A 119 7.82 -19.56 -11.31
C ALA A 119 8.46 -19.51 -12.71
N ALA A 120 9.13 -18.40 -13.05
CA ALA A 120 9.86 -18.29 -14.31
C ALA A 120 11.01 -19.31 -14.39
N ALA A 121 11.80 -19.46 -13.32
CA ALA A 121 12.88 -20.44 -13.27
C ALA A 121 12.38 -21.88 -13.47
N VAL A 122 11.27 -22.26 -12.80
CA VAL A 122 10.65 -23.58 -12.97
C VAL A 122 10.12 -23.77 -14.40
N SER A 123 9.56 -22.74 -15.01
CA SER A 123 9.10 -22.81 -16.41
C SER A 123 10.25 -23.04 -17.39
N TYR A 124 11.37 -22.32 -17.22
CA TYR A 124 12.56 -22.51 -18.05
C TYR A 124 13.15 -23.91 -17.91
N THR A 125 13.29 -24.42 -16.69
CA THR A 125 13.80 -25.78 -16.50
C THR A 125 12.88 -26.83 -17.09
N HIS A 126 11.56 -26.65 -17.01
CA HIS A 126 10.59 -27.55 -17.62
C HIS A 126 10.70 -27.52 -19.16
N LEU A 127 10.88 -26.36 -19.78
CA LEU A 127 11.09 -26.24 -21.22
C LEU A 127 12.39 -26.91 -21.68
N ASP A 128 13.46 -26.76 -20.91
CA ASP A 128 14.75 -27.39 -21.22
C ASP A 128 14.70 -28.92 -21.12
N VAL A 129 14.01 -29.45 -20.09
CA VAL A 129 13.78 -30.89 -19.95
C VAL A 129 12.96 -31.42 -21.13
N TYR A 130 11.89 -30.71 -21.52
CA TYR A 130 11.05 -31.12 -22.65
C TYR A 130 11.84 -31.17 -23.97
N LYS A 131 12.64 -30.14 -24.26
CA LYS A 131 13.49 -30.10 -25.45
C LYS A 131 14.51 -31.24 -25.46
N ARG A 132 15.12 -31.55 -24.31
CA ARG A 132 16.08 -32.66 -24.20
C ARG A 132 15.42 -34.01 -24.45
N GLN A 133 14.24 -34.26 -23.87
CA GLN A 133 13.48 -35.49 -24.12
C GLN A 133 13.11 -35.68 -25.60
N GLN A 134 12.75 -34.59 -26.31
CA GLN A 134 12.48 -34.66 -27.76
C GLN A 134 13.74 -34.98 -28.57
N GLN A 135 14.90 -34.40 -28.21
CA GLN A 135 16.18 -34.72 -28.85
C GLN A 135 16.58 -36.18 -28.64
N ASP A 136 16.46 -36.69 -27.41
CA ASP A 136 16.76 -38.08 -27.08
C ASP A 136 15.83 -39.05 -27.82
N SER A 137 14.53 -38.72 -27.90
CA SER A 137 13.55 -39.52 -28.65
C SER A 137 13.82 -39.53 -30.16
N ALA A 138 14.21 -38.38 -30.73
CA ALA A 138 14.58 -38.27 -32.14
C ALA A 138 15.87 -39.05 -32.47
N HIS A 139 16.81 -39.14 -31.51
CA HIS A 139 18.05 -39.90 -31.68
C HIS A 139 17.84 -41.43 -31.58
N LEU A 140 16.82 -41.88 -30.84
CA LEU A 140 16.48 -43.31 -30.71
C LEU A 140 15.56 -43.84 -31.81
N ALA A 141 14.83 -42.97 -32.53
CA ALA A 141 13.93 -43.34 -33.62
C ALA A 141 14.56 -44.17 -34.77
N PRO A 142 15.82 -43.91 -35.22
CA PRO A 142 16.45 -44.71 -36.27
C PRO A 142 16.78 -46.15 -35.85
N PHE A 143 17.00 -46.38 -34.54
CA PHE A 143 17.32 -47.70 -33.99
C PHE A 143 16.07 -48.57 -33.82
N ALA A 144 14.91 -47.97 -33.52
CA ALA A 144 13.66 -48.72 -33.37
C ALA A 144 13.16 -49.34 -34.70
N LEU A 145 13.48 -48.73 -35.85
CA LEU A 145 13.13 -49.24 -37.18
C LEU A 145 13.97 -50.46 -37.62
N GLN A 146 15.09 -50.75 -36.94
CA GLN A 146 15.92 -51.93 -37.24
C GLN A 146 15.39 -53.23 -36.61
N TYR A 147 14.42 -53.14 -35.69
CA TYR A 147 13.82 -54.30 -35.01
C TYR A 147 12.39 -54.62 -35.47
N LEU A 148 11.89 -53.96 -36.51
CA LEU A 148 10.61 -54.33 -37.13
C LEU A 148 10.79 -55.62 -37.95
N PRO A 149 9.99 -56.67 -37.69
CA PRO A 149 10.11 -57.93 -38.43
C PRO A 149 9.82 -57.69 -39.91
N ARG A 150 10.79 -58.00 -40.76
CA ARG A 150 10.59 -58.00 -42.22
C ARG A 150 9.78 -59.25 -42.58
N SER A 151 8.65 -59.01 -43.24
CA SER A 151 7.72 -60.00 -43.77
C SER A 151 8.34 -60.92 -44.81
#